data_AF-A0A6M3KB49-F1
#
_entry.id   AF-A0A6M3KB49-F1
#
_cell.length_a   1.000
_cell.length_b   1.000
_cell.length_c   1.000
_cell.angle_alpha   90.00
_cell.angle_beta   90.00
_cell.angle_gamma   90.00
#
_symmetry.space_group_name_H-M   'P 1'
#
loop_
_entity.id
_entity.type
_entity.pdbx_description
1 polymer ?
#
loop_
_entity_poly.entity_id
_entity_poly.type
_entity_poly.pdbx_seq_one_letter_code
_entity_poly.pdbx_strand_id
1 'polypeptide(L)' 'MPLKKGKSKGAFDSNMSHLIAKYRKTGKIGSSRPKNAEKARQQALAIAFSQKER' A
#
# COMPACT_ATOMS: atom_id res chain seq x y z
N MET A 1 0.98 -4.07 -9.73
CA MET A 1 -0.38 -3.90 -9.16
C MET A 1 -0.76 -2.48 -9.44
N PRO A 2 -1.87 -2.21 -10.15
CA PRO A 2 -2.27 -0.85 -10.44
C PRO A 2 -2.79 -0.20 -9.16
N LEU A 3 -2.12 0.86 -8.71
CA LEU A 3 -2.61 1.71 -7.65
C LEU A 3 -3.44 2.82 -8.28
N LYS A 4 -4.50 3.23 -7.58
CA LYS A 4 -5.30 4.38 -8.01
C LYS A 4 -4.44 5.63 -7.85
N LYS A 5 -4.33 6.41 -8.93
CA LYS A 5 -3.62 7.69 -8.94
C LYS A 5 -4.57 8.81 -8.53
N GLY A 6 -4.01 9.88 -7.96
CA GLY A 6 -4.75 11.10 -7.65
C GLY A 6 -4.85 11.41 -6.16
N LYS A 7 -5.16 12.67 -5.88
CA LYS A 7 -5.10 13.28 -4.54
C LYS A 7 -6.29 12.94 -3.63
N SER A 8 -7.28 12.21 -4.14
CA SER A 8 -8.52 11.94 -3.41
C SER A 8 -8.30 10.98 -2.24
N LYS A 9 -9.01 11.23 -1.14
CA LYS A 9 -8.98 10.35 0.05
C LYS A 9 -9.38 8.92 -0.31
N GLY A 10 -10.38 8.76 -1.18
CA GLY A 10 -10.83 7.44 -1.64
C GLY A 10 -9.75 6.65 -2.42
N ALA A 11 -8.90 7.32 -3.19
CA ALA A 11 -7.77 6.66 -3.86
C ALA A 11 -6.72 6.18 -2.83
N PHE A 12 -6.42 7.02 -1.85
CA PHE A 12 -5.50 6.69 -0.75
C PHE A 12 -5.99 5.48 0.07
N ASP A 13 -7.23 5.52 0.55
CA ASP A 13 -7.81 4.46 1.39
C ASP A 13 -7.91 3.13 0.62
N SER A 14 -8.29 3.19 -0.66
CA SER A 14 -8.33 2.03 -1.54
C SER A 14 -6.93 1.42 -1.73
N ASN A 15 -5.92 2.25 -1.97
CA ASN A 15 -4.53 1.79 -2.12
C ASN A 15 -4.00 1.15 -0.84
N MET A 16 -4.19 1.79 0.32
CA MET A 16 -3.75 1.25 1.61
C MET A 16 -4.38 -0.12 1.89
N SER A 17 -5.72 -0.21 1.73
CA SER A 17 -6.47 -1.45 1.96
C SER A 17 -5.97 -2.58 1.07
N HIS A 18 -5.69 -2.28 -0.20
CA HIS A 18 -5.24 -3.26 -1.17
C HIS A 18 -3.81 -3.75 -0.88
N LEU A 19 -2.91 -2.87 -0.44
CA LEU A 19 -1.53 -3.20 -0.05
C LEU A 19 -1.51 -4.11 1.17
N ILE A 20 -2.29 -3.79 2.21
CA ILE A 20 -2.39 -4.61 3.42
C ILE A 20 -3.05 -5.95 3.13
N ALA A 21 -4.14 -5.97 2.35
CA ALA A 21 -4.80 -7.21 1.97
C ALA A 21 -3.85 -8.15 1.22
N LYS A 22 -2.99 -7.62 0.33
CA LYS A 22 -2.00 -8.43 -0.39
C LYS A 22 -0.91 -8.96 0.53
N TYR A 23 -0.42 -8.15 1.47
CA TYR A 23 0.50 -8.63 2.50
C TYR A 23 -0.12 -9.77 3.31
N ARG A 24 -1.38 -9.64 3.75
CA ARG A 24 -2.07 -10.70 4.49
C ARG A 24 -2.23 -11.99 3.67
N LYS A 25 -2.46 -11.88 2.36
CA LYS A 25 -2.63 -13.03 1.47
C LYS A 25 -1.32 -13.70 1.06
N THR A 26 -0.25 -12.92 0.88
CA THR A 26 0.98 -13.40 0.20
C THR A 26 2.28 -13.17 0.98
N GLY A 27 2.23 -12.47 2.10
CA GLY A 27 3.40 -12.06 2.88
C GLY A 27 4.25 -10.98 2.21
N LYS A 28 3.79 -10.37 1.11
CA LYS A 28 4.56 -9.38 0.35
C LYS A 28 3.72 -8.19 -0.11
N ILE A 29 4.39 -7.06 -0.27
CA ILE A 29 3.87 -5.83 -0.85
C ILE A 29 4.69 -5.52 -2.09
N GLY A 30 4.11 -5.74 -3.27
CA GLY A 30 4.85 -5.65 -4.53
C GLY A 30 6.01 -6.66 -4.59
N SER A 31 7.23 -6.15 -4.74
CA SER A 31 8.47 -6.93 -4.68
C SER A 31 9.06 -7.05 -3.26
N SER A 32 8.59 -6.24 -2.31
CA SER A 32 9.10 -6.22 -0.94
C SER A 32 8.41 -7.29 -0.07
N ARG A 33 9.18 -7.91 0.83
CA ARG A 33 8.69 -8.85 1.86
C ARG A 33 8.93 -8.26 3.24
N PRO A 34 7.96 -7.46 3.76
CA PRO A 34 8.07 -6.92 5.11
C PRO A 34 8.18 -8.06 6.13
N LYS A 35 9.09 -7.92 7.11
CA LYS A 35 9.29 -8.93 8.16
C LYS A 35 8.08 -9.09 9.10
N ASN A 36 7.30 -8.03 9.27
CA ASN A 36 6.14 -8.01 10.17
C ASN A 36 5.06 -7.05 9.66
N ALA A 37 3.87 -7.13 10.27
CA ALA A 37 2.71 -6.33 9.89
C ALA A 37 2.91 -4.82 10.08
N GLU A 38 3.79 -4.41 10.99
CA GLU A 38 4.11 -3.00 11.21
C GLU A 38 4.92 -2.42 10.05
N LYS A 39 5.98 -3.12 9.62
CA LYS A 39 6.76 -2.75 8.43
C LYS A 39 5.91 -2.78 7.17
N ALA A 40 4.99 -3.72 7.06
CA ALA A 40 4.01 -3.76 5.99
C ALA A 40 3.13 -2.49 5.97
N ARG A 41 2.65 -2.04 7.14
CA ARG A 41 1.88 -0.79 7.27
C ARG A 41 2.69 0.44 6.91
N GLN A 42 3.92 0.58 7.41
CA GLN A 42 4.80 1.70 7.07
C GLN A 42 5.06 1.77 5.57
N GLN A 43 5.36 0.64 4.93
CA GLN A 43 5.60 0.58 3.50
C GLN A 43 4.32 0.87 2.69
N ALA A 44 3.18 0.37 3.14
CA ALA A 44 1.89 0.66 2.50
C ALA A 44 1.56 2.16 2.55
N LEU A 45 1.80 2.81 3.69
CA LEU A 45 1.62 4.26 3.86
C LEU A 45 2.53 5.05 2.92
N ALA A 46 3.83 4.73 2.90
CA ALA A 46 4.79 5.42 2.03
C ALA A 46 4.39 5.34 0.55
N ILE A 47 3.97 4.15 0.09
CA ILE A 47 3.50 3.94 -1.27
C ILE A 47 2.21 4.72 -1.53
N ALA A 48 1.24 4.67 -0.62
CA ALA A 48 -0.04 5.35 -0.77
C ALA A 48 0.13 6.89 -0.81
N PHE A 49 1.01 7.45 0.03
CA PHE A 49 1.36 8.87 -0.01
C PHE A 49 2.07 9.25 -1.31
N SER A 50 3.05 8.45 -1.75
CA SER A 50 3.74 8.69 -3.02
C SER A 50 2.79 8.69 -4.23
N GLN A 51 1.74 7.86 -4.22
CA GLN A 51 0.71 7.89 -5.27
C GLN A 51 -0.28 9.05 -5.14
N LYS A 52 -0.49 9.57 -3.93
CA LYS A 52 -1.33 10.75 -3.69
C LYS A 52 -0.69 12.01 -4.26
N GLU A 53 0.64 12.11 -4.21
CA GLU A 53 1.40 13.28 -4.67
C GLU A 53 1.74 13.26 -6.17
N ARG A 54 1.62 12.10 -6.83
CA ARG A 54 1.75 11.93 -8.28
C ARG A 54 0.48 12.31 -9.04
#